data_AF-A0A536V390-F1
#
_entry.id   AF-A0A536V390-F1
#
_cell.length_a   1.000
_cell.length_b   1.000
_cell.length_c   1.000
_cell.angle_alpha   90.00
_cell.angle_beta   90.00
_cell.angle_gamma   90.00
#
_symmetry.space_group_name_H-M   'P 1'
#
loop_
_entity.id
_entity.type
_entity.pdbx_description
1 polymer ?
#
loop_
_entity_poly.entity_id
_entity_poly.type
_entity_poly.pdbx_seq_one_letter_code
_entity_poly.pdbx_strand_id
1 'polypeptide(L)'
;MKLPLNDPQQAAVSYLDGPLLVLAGAGSGKTRVITAKVAHLIGGGMDAGRISGGASWFERSEIQDLIAYLRLIANDDDDPAFVRAVTTPKRGVGAQTLDSWAALRLSGR
;
A
#
# COMPACT_ATOMS: atom_id res chain seq x y z
N MET A 1 -14.93 1.64 2.00
CA MET A 1 -15.31 2.34 0.75
C MET A 1 -15.32 1.32 -0.39
N LYS A 2 -16.41 1.16 -1.14
CA LYS A 2 -16.51 0.20 -2.26
C LYS A 2 -16.30 0.94 -3.57
N LEU A 3 -15.28 0.57 -4.35
CA LEU A 3 -15.03 1.18 -5.66
C LEU A 3 -16.17 0.77 -6.63
N PRO A 4 -16.63 1.66 -7.52
CA PRO A 4 -17.62 1.30 -8.53
C PRO A 4 -16.95 0.42 -9.60
N LEU A 5 -17.34 -0.86 -9.65
CA LEU A 5 -16.86 -1.86 -10.61
C LEU A 5 -18.06 -2.41 -11.39
N ASN A 6 -17.87 -2.70 -12.68
CA ASN A 6 -18.83 -3.49 -13.45
C ASN A 6 -18.63 -5.00 -13.21
N ASP A 7 -19.54 -5.84 -13.72
CA ASP A 7 -19.50 -7.28 -13.43
C ASP A 7 -18.18 -7.96 -13.87
N PRO A 8 -17.63 -7.69 -15.08
CA PRO A 8 -16.31 -8.23 -15.45
C PRO A 8 -15.18 -7.79 -14.52
N GLN A 9 -15.17 -6.52 -14.09
CA GLN A 9 -14.17 -5.98 -13.17
C GLN A 9 -14.31 -6.60 -11.78
N GLN A 10 -15.55 -6.77 -11.30
CA GLN A 10 -15.86 -7.42 -10.03
C GLN A 10 -15.38 -8.88 -10.04
N ALA A 11 -15.65 -9.61 -11.13
CA ALA A 11 -15.18 -10.99 -11.32
C ALA A 11 -13.65 -11.09 -11.32
N ALA A 12 -12.97 -10.16 -12.00
CA ALA A 12 -11.51 -10.10 -11.98
C ALA A 12 -10.94 -9.83 -10.57
N VAL A 13 -11.64 -9.01 -9.77
CA VAL A 13 -11.27 -8.73 -8.37
C VAL A 13 -11.42 -9.98 -7.50
N SER A 14 -12.52 -10.74 -7.63
CA SER A 14 -12.80 -11.91 -6.79
C SER A 14 -12.13 -13.22 -7.23
N TYR A 15 -11.55 -13.29 -8.42
CA TYR A 15 -10.90 -14.51 -8.92
C TYR A 15 -9.61 -14.86 -8.17
N LEU A 16 -9.55 -15.95 -7.42
CA LEU A 16 -8.35 -16.31 -6.61
C LEU A 16 -7.70 -17.64 -7.02
N ASP A 17 -8.22 -18.30 -8.04
CA ASP A 17 -7.87 -19.70 -8.38
C ASP A 17 -6.59 -19.85 -9.21
N GLY A 18 -5.82 -18.78 -9.41
CA GLY A 18 -4.56 -18.80 -10.15
C GLY A 18 -4.23 -17.51 -10.91
N PRO A 19 -3.34 -17.57 -11.92
CA PRO A 19 -3.03 -16.43 -12.77
C PRO A 19 -4.23 -15.94 -13.59
N LEU A 20 -4.47 -14.63 -13.61
CA LEU A 20 -5.54 -14.00 -14.39
C LEU A 20 -4.97 -12.93 -15.33
N LEU A 21 -5.26 -13.06 -16.62
CA LEU A 21 -4.95 -12.03 -17.63
C LEU A 21 -6.17 -11.13 -17.86
N VAL A 22 -6.02 -9.82 -17.62
CA VAL A 22 -7.05 -8.81 -17.89
C VAL A 22 -6.65 -7.98 -19.11
N LEU A 23 -7.39 -8.14 -20.23
CA LEU A 23 -7.19 -7.37 -21.46
C LEU A 23 -8.20 -6.23 -21.53
N ALA A 24 -7.74 -4.98 -21.62
CA ALA A 24 -8.65 -3.83 -21.71
C ALA A 24 -8.04 -2.60 -22.39
N GLY A 25 -8.85 -1.89 -23.18
CA GLY A 25 -8.48 -0.67 -23.91
C GLY A 25 -8.14 0.53 -23.01
N ALA A 26 -7.66 1.63 -23.60
CA ALA A 26 -7.40 2.87 -22.86
C ALA A 26 -8.68 3.38 -22.16
N GLY A 27 -8.55 3.94 -20.95
CA GLY A 27 -9.69 4.49 -20.20
C GLY A 27 -10.66 3.46 -19.57
N SER A 28 -10.47 2.16 -19.79
CA SER A 28 -11.39 1.10 -19.31
C SER A 28 -11.38 0.81 -17.80
N GLY A 29 -10.59 1.55 -17.01
CA GLY A 29 -10.50 1.38 -15.56
C GLY A 29 -9.51 0.30 -15.08
N LYS A 30 -8.52 -0.10 -15.89
CA LYS A 30 -7.45 -1.07 -15.49
C LYS A 30 -6.86 -0.79 -14.11
N THR A 31 -6.49 0.47 -13.85
CA THR A 31 -5.95 0.89 -12.56
C THR A 31 -6.93 0.63 -11.42
N ARG A 32 -8.22 0.92 -11.63
CA ARG A 32 -9.28 0.68 -10.63
C ARG A 32 -9.43 -0.80 -10.30
N VAL A 33 -9.35 -1.67 -11.31
CA VAL A 33 -9.39 -3.14 -11.13
C VAL A 33 -8.19 -3.61 -10.31
N ILE A 34 -6.98 -3.16 -10.65
CA ILE A 34 -5.76 -3.53 -9.92
C ILE A 34 -5.85 -3.02 -8.47
N THR A 35 -6.24 -1.77 -8.25
CA THR A 35 -6.40 -1.22 -6.89
C THR A 35 -7.44 -2.01 -6.08
N ALA A 36 -8.59 -2.30 -6.67
CA ALA A 36 -9.64 -3.09 -6.01
C ALA A 36 -9.19 -4.53 -5.72
N LYS A 37 -8.41 -5.14 -6.61
CA LYS A 37 -7.83 -6.47 -6.42
C LYS A 37 -6.87 -6.52 -5.24
N VAL A 38 -5.95 -5.56 -5.17
CA VAL A 38 -4.99 -5.45 -4.08
C VAL A 38 -5.72 -5.26 -2.75
N ALA A 39 -6.70 -4.37 -2.69
CA ALA A 39 -7.50 -4.16 -1.49
C ALA A 39 -8.29 -5.43 -1.08
N HIS A 40 -8.82 -6.18 -2.06
CA HIS A 40 -9.51 -7.44 -1.81
C HIS A 40 -8.56 -8.51 -1.23
N LEU A 41 -7.34 -8.62 -1.77
CA LEU A 41 -6.33 -9.56 -1.27
C LEU A 41 -5.87 -9.22 0.16
N ILE A 42 -5.59 -7.94 0.42
CA ILE A 42 -5.20 -7.48 1.76
C ILE A 42 -6.35 -7.67 2.76
N GLY A 43 -7.58 -7.32 2.37
CA GLY A 43 -8.77 -7.56 3.18
C GLY A 43 -9.04 -9.06 3.45
N GLY A 44 -8.55 -9.94 2.57
CA GLY A 44 -8.54 -11.39 2.75
C GLY A 44 -7.37 -11.92 3.58
N GLY A 45 -6.51 -11.05 4.14
CA GLY A 45 -5.39 -11.44 5.01
C GLY A 45 -4.04 -11.60 4.30
N MET A 46 -3.93 -11.23 3.02
CA MET A 46 -2.64 -11.25 2.31
C MET A 46 -1.76 -10.08 2.75
N ASP A 47 -0.53 -10.37 3.18
CA ASP A 47 0.48 -9.35 3.43
C ASP A 47 0.79 -8.56 2.16
N ALA A 48 0.75 -7.23 2.24
CA ALA A 48 0.94 -6.35 1.08
C ALA A 48 2.32 -6.52 0.41
N GLY A 49 3.36 -6.87 1.18
CA GLY A 49 4.70 -7.13 0.66
C GLY A 49 4.81 -8.40 -0.19
N ARG A 50 3.82 -9.30 -0.09
CA ARG A 50 3.73 -10.51 -0.92
C ARG A 50 2.98 -10.28 -2.24
N ILE A 51 2.34 -9.13 -2.42
CA ILE A 51 1.62 -8.79 -3.65
C ILE A 51 2.61 -8.25 -4.67
N SER A 52 3.06 -9.11 -5.58
CA SER A 52 3.88 -8.70 -6.71
C SER A 52 3.00 -8.08 -7.81
N GLY A 53 3.12 -6.77 -8.03
CA GLY A 53 2.78 -6.15 -9.31
C GLY A 53 4.01 -6.21 -10.22
N GLY A 54 3.86 -6.14 -11.55
CA GLY A 54 5.01 -6.04 -12.46
C GLY A 54 6.02 -5.04 -11.88
N ALA A 55 7.24 -5.52 -11.63
CA ALA A 55 8.11 -5.16 -10.50
C ALA A 55 8.12 -3.67 -10.08
N SER A 56 7.93 -2.76 -11.02
CA SER A 56 7.93 -1.32 -10.83
C SER A 56 6.74 -0.68 -10.06
N TRP A 57 5.52 -1.23 -9.97
CA TRP A 57 4.37 -0.42 -9.47
C TRP A 57 4.39 -0.15 -7.95
N PHE A 58 4.57 -1.18 -7.13
CA PHE A 58 4.70 -1.02 -5.66
C PHE A 58 6.08 -0.47 -5.25
N GLU A 59 7.04 -0.47 -6.18
CA GLU A 59 8.34 0.16 -6.01
C GLU A 59 8.29 1.69 -6.20
N ARG A 60 7.18 2.23 -6.74
CA ARG A 60 7.00 3.69 -6.88
C ARG A 60 7.00 4.36 -5.52
N SER A 61 7.79 5.41 -5.39
CA SER A 61 7.93 6.18 -4.15
C SER A 61 6.57 6.69 -3.64
N GLU A 62 5.70 7.14 -4.53
CA GLU A 62 4.38 7.69 -4.17
C GLU A 62 3.44 6.60 -3.65
N ILE A 63 3.55 5.38 -4.17
CA ILE A 63 2.75 4.24 -3.72
C ILE A 63 3.23 3.77 -2.35
N GLN A 64 4.54 3.69 -2.14
CA GLN A 64 5.11 3.35 -0.84
C GLN A 64 4.80 4.41 0.23
N ASP A 65 4.74 5.70 -0.14
CA ASP A 65 4.34 6.79 0.76
C ASP A 65 2.87 6.62 1.20
N LEU A 66 1.97 6.35 0.25
CA LEU A 66 0.57 6.08 0.55
C LEU A 66 0.42 4.83 1.44
N ILE A 67 1.16 3.76 1.15
CA ILE A 67 1.15 2.54 1.96
C ILE A 67 1.64 2.81 3.38
N ALA A 68 2.68 3.63 3.57
CA ALA A 68 3.15 3.99 4.90
C ALA A 68 2.06 4.71 5.72
N TYR A 69 1.33 5.64 5.13
CA TYR A 69 0.19 6.26 5.81
C TYR A 69 -0.92 5.27 6.16
N LEU A 70 -1.28 4.38 5.22
CA LEU A 70 -2.30 3.37 5.48
C LEU A 70 -1.88 2.38 6.58
N ARG A 71 -0.59 2.00 6.61
CA ARG A 71 -0.03 1.14 7.65
C ARG A 71 -0.11 1.80 9.02
N LEU A 72 0.21 3.08 9.15
CA LEU A 72 0.08 3.83 10.41
C LEU A 72 -1.37 3.98 10.89
N ILE A 73 -2.33 4.09 9.96
CA ILE A 73 -3.75 4.09 10.30
C ILE A 73 -4.18 2.73 10.85
N ALA A 74 -3.63 1.64 10.33
CA ALA A 74 -3.98 0.27 10.73
C ALA A 74 -3.21 -0.20 11.98
N ASN A 75 -1.97 0.26 12.15
CA ASN A 75 -1.08 -0.05 13.25
C ASN A 75 -0.19 1.18 13.52
N ASP A 76 -0.45 1.88 14.61
CA ASP A 76 0.31 3.06 15.02
C ASP A 76 1.71 2.71 15.55
N ASP A 77 1.98 1.44 15.86
CA ASP A 77 3.28 0.90 16.29
C ASP A 77 4.13 0.35 15.11
N ASP A 78 3.99 0.93 13.91
CA ASP A 78 4.76 0.55 12.72
C ASP A 78 5.92 1.55 12.48
N ASP A 79 7.04 1.34 13.18
CA ASP A 79 8.23 2.20 13.11
C ASP A 79 8.74 2.44 11.66
N PRO A 80 8.87 1.41 10.79
CA PRO A 80 9.26 1.64 9.39
C PRO A 80 8.27 2.53 8.61
N ALA A 81 6.96 2.33 8.80
CA ALA A 81 5.95 3.18 8.19
C ALA A 81 6.00 4.60 8.74
N PHE A 82 6.24 4.77 10.05
CA PHE A 82 6.42 6.07 10.69
C PHE A 82 7.61 6.83 10.08
N VAL A 83 8.80 6.21 10.08
CA VAL A 83 10.02 6.83 9.56
C VAL A 83 9.82 7.26 8.11
N ARG A 84 9.21 6.42 7.27
CA ARG A 84 8.88 6.81 5.89
C ARG A 84 7.90 7.98 5.86
N ALA A 85 6.80 7.88 6.59
CA ALA A 85 5.73 8.89 6.60
C ALA A 85 6.16 10.24 7.15
N VAL A 86 7.23 10.33 7.95
CA VAL A 86 7.77 11.62 8.43
C VAL A 86 8.92 12.15 7.56
N THR A 87 9.69 11.27 6.92
CA THR A 87 10.86 11.68 6.12
C THR A 87 10.59 11.86 4.62
N THR A 88 9.58 11.18 4.07
CA THR A 88 9.31 11.15 2.61
C THR A 88 7.83 11.43 2.31
N PRO A 89 7.50 12.47 1.50
CA PRO A 89 8.37 13.56 1.03
C PRO A 89 9.03 14.35 2.19
N LYS A 90 10.08 15.15 1.93
CA LYS A 90 10.78 15.88 3.00
C LYS A 90 9.83 16.81 3.77
N ARG A 91 9.68 16.59 5.08
CA ARG A 91 8.86 17.42 5.99
C ARG A 91 9.67 18.27 6.96
N GLY A 92 10.99 18.36 6.77
CA GLY A 92 11.88 19.11 7.66
C GLY A 92 12.27 18.37 8.95
N VAL A 93 11.93 17.08 9.08
CA VAL A 93 12.39 16.22 10.18
C VAL A 93 13.83 15.77 9.89
N GLY A 94 14.77 16.21 10.73
CA GLY A 94 16.19 15.88 10.60
C GLY A 94 16.57 14.55 11.26
N ALA A 95 17.74 14.01 10.90
CA ALA A 95 18.27 12.77 11.46
C ALA A 95 18.38 12.81 13.00
N GLN A 96 18.84 13.93 13.57
CA GLN A 96 18.94 14.12 15.02
C GLN A 96 17.59 13.98 15.75
N THR A 97 16.50 14.42 15.10
CA THR A 97 15.14 14.27 15.65
C THR A 97 14.71 12.81 15.63
N LEU A 98 15.03 12.08 14.56
CA LEU A 98 14.73 10.64 14.45
C LEU A 98 15.53 9.81 15.45
N ASP A 99 16.81 10.13 15.65
CA ASP A 99 17.66 9.44 16.63
C ASP A 99 17.13 9.65 18.06
N SER A 100 16.74 10.88 18.38
CA SER A 100 16.13 11.21 19.68
C SER A 100 14.81 10.46 19.89
N TRP A 101 13.97 10.41 18.86
CA TRP A 101 12.72 9.65 18.87
C TRP A 101 12.96 8.15 19.06
N ALA A 102 13.89 7.56 18.32
CA ALA A 102 14.21 6.14 18.41
C ALA A 102 14.72 5.77 19.82
N ALA A 103 15.56 6.63 20.42
CA ALA A 103 16.02 6.45 21.79
C ALA A 103 14.87 6.49 22.81
N LEU A 104 13.88 7.37 22.61
CA LEU A 104 12.67 7.42 23.45
C LEU A 104 11.81 6.17 23.27
N ARG A 105 11.57 5.74 22.02
CA ARG A 105 10.80 4.54 21.67
C ARG A 105 11.37 3.28 22.34
N LEU A 106 12.69 3.09 22.25
CA LEU A 106 13.40 1.98 22.90
C LEU A 106 13.38 2.06 24.43
N SER A 107 13.23 3.25 25.00
CA SER A 107 13.10 3.45 26.45
C SER A 107 11.69 3.18 26.98
N GLY A 108 10.71 2.86 26.10
CA GLY A 108 9.32 2.58 26.49
C GLY A 108 8.57 3.80 27.03
N ARG A 109 9.01 5.01 26.66
CA ARG A 109 8.42 6.29 27.06
C ARG A 109 7.57 6.90 25.95
#